data_AF-A0AAW1JXN6-F1
#
_entry.id   AF-A0AAW1JXN6-F1
#
_cell.length_a   1.000
_cell.length_b   1.000
_cell.length_c   1.000
_cell.angle_alpha   90.00
_cell.angle_beta   90.00
_cell.angle_gamma   90.00
#
_symmetry.space_group_name_H-M   'P 1'
#
loop_
_entity.id
_entity.type
_entity.pdbx_description
1 polymer ?
#
loop_
_entity_poly.entity_id
_entity_poly.type
_entity_poly.pdbx_seq_one_letter_code
_entity_poly.pdbx_strand_id
1 'polypeptide(L)'
;MTDELGCYGEGSYITTFASGGPKLYAHRVYSPAQSKYHDTIKVKGITINHNTSKIVNFQTLCDMVLKQGGVDEPTYVTTKQISRTTTPMHEVVTKTGRKIFRCNFRKRKLLQDYNSVPYGYKSRKLE
;
A
#
# COMPACT_ATOMS: atom_id res chain seq x y z
N MET A 1 -1.47 1.53 -25.64
CA MET A 1 -1.11 1.39 -24.21
C MET A 1 -0.58 2.74 -23.76
N THR A 2 -1.14 3.34 -22.71
CA THR A 2 -0.78 4.69 -22.28
C THR A 2 0.37 4.63 -21.28
N ASP A 3 1.39 5.46 -21.47
CA ASP A 3 2.49 5.59 -20.51
C ASP A 3 2.05 6.42 -19.30
N GLU A 4 1.88 5.77 -18.14
CA GLU A 4 1.51 6.43 -16.89
C GLU A 4 2.67 7.25 -16.30
N LEU A 5 3.91 7.01 -16.73
CA LEU A 5 5.10 7.70 -16.25
C LEU A 5 5.43 8.98 -17.04
N GLY A 6 4.79 9.19 -18.19
CA GLY A 6 5.01 10.37 -19.02
C GLY A 6 4.77 11.70 -18.29
N CYS A 7 3.94 11.70 -17.23
CA CYS A 7 3.74 12.88 -16.39
C CYS A 7 4.96 13.29 -15.55
N TYR A 8 5.93 12.39 -15.35
CA TYR A 8 7.19 12.67 -14.66
C TYR A 8 8.30 13.14 -15.60
N GLY A 9 8.07 13.10 -16.93
CA GLY A 9 9.03 13.48 -17.96
C GLY A 9 9.47 12.31 -18.83
N GLU A 10 9.99 12.62 -20.01
CA GLU A 10 10.45 11.62 -20.97
C GLU A 10 11.58 10.76 -20.41
N GLY A 11 11.52 9.45 -20.67
CA GLY A 11 12.49 8.48 -20.15
C GLY A 11 12.38 8.20 -18.65
N SER A 12 11.31 8.64 -17.97
CA SER A 12 11.08 8.29 -16.57
C SER A 12 10.82 6.79 -16.39
N TYR A 13 11.42 6.20 -15.37
CA TYR A 13 11.27 4.77 -15.08
C TYR A 13 11.16 4.49 -13.58
N ILE A 14 10.55 3.36 -13.25
CA ILE A 14 10.41 2.89 -11.86
C ILE A 14 11.73 2.26 -11.41
N THR A 15 12.31 2.78 -10.33
CA THR A 15 13.53 2.22 -9.73
C THR A 15 13.24 1.23 -8.62
N THR A 16 12.13 1.41 -7.91
CA THR A 16 11.73 0.52 -6.82
C THR A 16 10.24 0.37 -6.78
N PHE A 17 9.78 -0.87 -6.54
CA PHE A 17 8.38 -1.21 -6.37
C PHE A 17 8.21 -2.03 -5.11
N ALA A 18 7.24 -1.64 -4.27
CA ALA A 18 6.88 -2.36 -3.06
C ALA A 18 5.38 -2.71 -3.10
N SER A 19 5.05 -3.97 -2.81
CA SER A 19 3.67 -4.43 -2.69
C SER A 19 3.40 -4.93 -1.28
N GLY A 20 2.41 -4.34 -0.61
CA GLY A 20 1.87 -4.82 0.65
C GLY A 20 0.62 -5.69 0.48
N GLY A 21 0.33 -6.14 -0.75
CA GLY A 21 -0.86 -6.92 -1.09
C GLY A 21 -1.86 -6.20 -2.02
N PRO A 22 -3.07 -6.75 -2.19
CA PRO A 22 -4.04 -6.21 -3.14
C PRO A 22 -4.41 -4.76 -2.81
N LYS A 23 -4.20 -3.87 -3.78
CA LYS A 23 -4.54 -2.43 -3.68
C LYS A 23 -3.79 -1.69 -2.55
N LEU A 24 -2.61 -2.20 -2.19
CA LEU A 24 -1.60 -1.54 -1.37
C LEU A 24 -0.24 -1.72 -2.05
N TYR A 25 0.19 -0.70 -2.79
CA TYR A 25 1.49 -0.71 -3.47
C TYR A 25 2.07 0.69 -3.53
N ALA A 26 3.39 0.78 -3.60
CA ALA A 26 4.11 2.03 -3.79
C ALA A 26 5.25 1.81 -4.77
N HIS A 27 5.63 2.89 -5.45
CA HIS A 27 6.74 2.88 -6.38
C HIS A 27 7.49 4.21 -6.32
N ARG A 28 8.79 4.13 -6.62
CA ARG A 28 9.68 5.26 -6.78
C ARG A 28 10.02 5.39 -8.26
N VAL A 29 9.75 6.56 -8.82
CA VAL A 29 10.06 6.91 -10.20
C VAL A 29 11.28 7.81 -10.21
N TYR A 30 12.26 7.51 -11.05
CA TYR A 30 13.34 8.44 -11.37
C TYR A 30 13.00 9.17 -12.66
N SER A 31 13.01 10.50 -12.61
CA SER A 31 12.84 11.38 -13.77
C SER A 31 14.22 11.90 -14.22
N PRO A 32 14.75 11.45 -15.38
CA PRO A 32 16.02 11.95 -15.90
C PRO A 32 15.95 13.44 -16.24
N ALA A 33 14.80 13.91 -16.75
CA ALA A 33 14.59 15.29 -17.15
C ALA A 33 14.74 16.29 -15.99
N GLN A 34 14.32 15.89 -14.79
CA GLN A 34 14.41 16.73 -13.57
C GLN A 34 15.52 16.28 -12.62
N SER A 35 16.22 15.19 -12.94
CA SER A 35 17.16 14.49 -12.06
C SER A 35 16.61 14.29 -10.64
N LYS A 36 15.35 13.86 -10.53
CA LYS A 36 14.61 13.79 -9.26
C LYS A 36 13.85 12.47 -9.09
N TYR A 37 13.73 12.05 -7.83
CA TYR A 37 12.90 10.92 -7.43
C TYR A 37 11.49 11.38 -7.03
N HIS A 38 10.49 10.62 -7.48
CA HIS A 38 9.09 10.81 -7.14
C HIS A 38 8.53 9.54 -6.48
N ASP A 39 8.05 9.70 -5.26
CA ASP A 39 7.46 8.61 -4.48
C ASP A 39 5.95 8.66 -4.57
N THR A 40 5.35 7.56 -5.03
CA THR A 40 3.91 7.43 -5.13
C THR A 40 3.43 6.19 -4.42
N ILE A 41 2.47 6.37 -3.51
CA ILE A 41 1.78 5.28 -2.82
C ILE A 41 0.32 5.23 -3.27
N LYS A 42 -0.18 4.01 -3.46
CA LYS A 42 -1.58 3.70 -3.76
C LYS A 42 -2.10 2.78 -2.67
N VAL A 43 -3.03 3.30 -1.87
CA VAL A 43 -3.69 2.58 -0.78
C VAL A 43 -5.20 2.69 -0.92
N LYS A 44 -5.89 1.54 -0.94
CA LYS A 44 -7.35 1.54 -0.93
C LYS A 44 -7.88 1.74 0.49
N GLY A 45 -8.89 2.60 0.60
CA GLY A 45 -9.67 2.75 1.83
C GLY A 45 -9.07 3.69 2.85
N ILE A 46 -7.91 4.31 2.59
CA ILE A 46 -7.33 5.40 3.37
C ILE A 46 -7.20 6.61 2.43
N THR A 47 -7.79 7.74 2.82
CA THR A 47 -7.61 9.00 2.09
C THR A 47 -6.25 9.59 2.42
N ILE A 48 -5.42 9.84 1.40
CA ILE A 48 -4.11 10.49 1.57
C ILE A 48 -4.29 12.01 1.62
N ASN A 49 -4.30 12.55 2.84
CA ASN A 49 -4.11 13.96 3.15
C ASN A 49 -2.73 14.21 3.77
N HIS A 50 -2.37 15.47 4.02
CA HIS A 50 -1.07 15.85 4.59
C HIS A 50 -0.73 15.16 5.93
N ASN A 51 -1.71 14.92 6.80
CA ASN A 51 -1.45 14.25 8.08
C ASN A 51 -1.22 12.75 7.87
N THR A 52 -2.09 12.11 7.08
CA THR A 52 -1.97 10.68 6.77
C THR A 52 -0.76 10.35 5.91
N SER A 53 -0.29 11.27 5.05
CA SER A 53 0.89 11.05 4.21
C SER A 53 2.19 11.01 5.03
N LYS A 54 2.20 11.57 6.24
CA LYS A 54 3.34 11.41 7.17
C LYS A 54 3.46 9.96 7.66
N ILE A 55 2.34 9.25 7.76
CA ILE A 55 2.26 7.87 8.27
C ILE A 55 2.28 6.85 7.11
N VAL A 56 1.49 7.12 6.06
CA VAL A 56 1.30 6.27 4.88
C VAL A 56 2.12 6.85 3.73
N ASN A 57 3.37 6.42 3.63
CA ASN A 57 4.30 6.86 2.60
C ASN A 57 5.07 5.66 2.01
N PHE A 58 5.88 5.93 0.98
CA PHE A 58 6.68 4.91 0.31
C PHE A 58 7.62 4.19 1.28
N GLN A 59 8.35 4.93 2.11
CA GLN A 59 9.32 4.36 3.05
C GLN A 59 8.64 3.46 4.09
N THR A 60 7.52 3.90 4.68
CA THR A 60 6.80 3.11 5.67
C THR A 60 6.25 1.82 5.07
N LEU A 61 5.81 1.81 3.80
CA LEU A 61 5.42 0.58 3.13
C LEU A 61 6.62 -0.34 2.87
N CYS A 62 7.76 0.19 2.40
CA CYS A 62 8.98 -0.60 2.21
C CYS A 62 9.43 -1.25 3.52
N ASP A 63 9.48 -0.49 4.61
CA ASP A 63 9.84 -0.99 5.92
C ASP A 63 8.87 -2.08 6.39
N MET A 64 7.56 -1.89 6.18
CA MET A 64 6.56 -2.92 6.51
C MET A 64 6.76 -4.21 5.72
N VAL A 65 7.09 -4.13 4.44
CA VAL A 65 7.33 -5.33 3.61
C VAL A 65 8.58 -6.06 4.08
N LEU A 66 9.65 -5.33 4.41
CA LEU A 66 10.92 -5.90 4.88
C LEU A 66 10.80 -6.51 6.29
N LYS A 67 9.97 -5.93 7.17
CA LYS A 67 9.81 -6.33 8.57
C LYS A 67 8.72 -7.37 8.84
N GLN A 68 7.98 -7.82 7.82
CA GLN A 68 6.84 -8.76 7.96
C GLN A 68 7.11 -10.10 8.68
N GLY A 69 8.36 -10.41 9.06
CA GLY A 69 8.73 -11.52 9.94
C GLY A 69 8.75 -11.19 11.45
N GLY A 70 8.53 -9.93 11.85
CA GLY A 70 8.51 -9.48 13.24
C GLY A 70 7.09 -9.19 13.76
N VAL A 71 6.91 -9.26 15.08
CA VAL A 71 5.67 -8.85 15.78
C VAL A 71 5.60 -7.32 15.76
N ASP A 72 5.25 -6.72 14.62
CA ASP A 72 5.08 -5.27 14.52
C ASP A 72 3.69 -4.86 15.02
N GLU A 73 3.67 -3.81 15.85
CA GLU A 73 2.43 -3.19 16.29
C GLU A 73 1.63 -2.63 15.09
N PRO A 74 0.30 -2.79 15.08
CA PRO A 74 -0.53 -2.27 14.01
C PRO A 74 -0.44 -0.74 13.91
N THR A 75 -0.05 -0.23 12.74
CA THR A 75 -0.08 1.22 12.48
C THR A 75 -1.51 1.70 12.31
N TYR A 76 -1.97 2.63 13.15
CA TYR A 76 -3.33 3.18 13.07
C TYR A 76 -3.36 4.51 12.35
N VAL A 77 -4.32 4.67 11.44
CA VAL A 77 -4.57 5.91 10.71
C VAL A 77 -5.97 6.42 11.04
N THR A 78 -6.03 7.61 11.60
CA THR A 78 -7.30 8.30 11.86
C THR A 78 -7.82 8.94 10.58
N THR A 79 -9.08 8.72 10.26
CA THR A 79 -9.71 9.23 9.04
C THR A 79 -11.17 9.58 9.26
N LYS A 80 -11.66 10.57 8.51
CA LYS A 80 -13.09 10.93 8.49
C LYS A 80 -13.79 10.01 7.49
N GLN A 81 -14.82 9.31 7.93
CA GLN A 81 -15.57 8.33 7.16
C GLN A 81 -17.03 8.74 7.08
N ILE A 82 -17.61 8.64 5.89
CA ILE A 82 -19.04 8.81 5.70
C ILE A 82 -19.72 7.52 6.15
N SER A 83 -20.71 7.65 7.02
CA SER A 83 -21.49 6.54 7.57
C SER A 83 -22.97 6.94 7.62
N ARG A 84 -23.87 5.96 7.71
CA ARG A 84 -25.28 6.22 7.95
C ARG A 84 -25.61 5.95 9.41
N THR A 85 -26.53 6.72 9.98
CA THR A 85 -27.09 6.42 11.29
C THR A 85 -27.89 5.12 11.25
N THR A 86 -27.97 4.45 12.40
CA THR A 86 -28.84 3.28 12.60
C THR A 86 -30.30 3.69 12.85
N THR A 87 -30.59 4.98 12.84
CA THR A 87 -31.96 5.49 12.94
C THR A 87 -32.76 5.14 11.68
N PRO A 88 -34.10 5.06 11.74
CA PRO A 88 -34.94 4.75 10.58
C PRO A 88 -34.73 5.71 9.40
N MET A 89 -34.32 6.96 9.66
CA MET A 89 -34.08 7.98 8.65
C MET A 89 -32.72 7.83 7.93
N HIS A 90 -31.83 6.94 8.42
CA HIS A 90 -30.55 6.60 7.79
C HIS A 90 -29.72 7.82 7.33
N GLU A 91 -29.64 8.83 8.18
CA GLU A 91 -28.98 10.10 7.91
C GLU A 91 -27.49 9.90 7.62
N VAL A 92 -27.00 10.63 6.62
CA VAL A 92 -25.59 10.57 6.21
C VAL A 92 -24.77 11.47 7.12
N VAL A 93 -23.87 10.87 7.90
CA VAL A 93 -23.03 11.57 8.88
C VAL A 93 -21.56 11.26 8.64
N THR A 94 -20.70 12.26 8.83
CA THR A 94 -19.25 12.07 8.80
C THR A 94 -18.74 11.79 10.21
N LYS A 95 -18.17 10.60 10.43
CA LYS A 95 -17.61 10.18 11.72
C LYS A 95 -16.10 10.00 11.63
N THR A 96 -15.41 10.31 12.71
CA THR A 96 -13.99 9.98 12.84
C THR A 96 -13.85 8.50 13.17
N GLY A 97 -13.07 7.77 12.39
CA GLY A 97 -12.77 6.35 12.60
C GLY A 97 -11.29 6.07 12.46
N ARG A 98 -10.85 4.93 13.02
CA ARG A 98 -9.47 4.44 12.90
C ARG A 98 -9.42 3.30 11.89
N LYS A 99 -8.41 3.31 11.04
CA LYS A 99 -8.09 2.22 10.10
C LYS A 99 -6.72 1.67 10.41
N ILE A 100 -6.54 0.37 10.22
CA ILE A 100 -5.25 -0.29 10.39
C ILE A 100 -4.53 -0.26 9.05
N PHE A 101 -3.35 0.34 9.03
CA PHE A 101 -2.42 0.31 7.92
C PHE A 101 -1.45 -0.86 8.14
N ARG A 102 -1.54 -1.88 7.29
CA ARG A 102 -0.71 -3.08 7.32
C ARG A 102 -0.66 -3.74 5.95
N CYS A 103 0.36 -4.54 5.71
CA CYS A 103 0.36 -5.44 4.56
C CYS A 103 -0.70 -6.55 4.75
N ASN A 104 -1.47 -6.83 3.69
CA ASN A 104 -2.58 -7.77 3.71
C ASN A 104 -2.31 -8.96 2.78
N PHE A 105 -1.52 -9.91 3.26
CA PHE A 105 -1.24 -11.18 2.58
C PHE A 105 -2.09 -12.35 3.10
N ARG A 106 -3.39 -12.12 3.40
CA ARG A 106 -4.25 -13.16 3.99
C ARG A 106 -4.38 -14.45 3.18
N LYS A 107 -4.17 -14.40 1.86
CA LYS A 107 -4.28 -15.55 0.94
C LYS A 107 -2.95 -16.06 0.40
N ARG A 108 -1.83 -15.47 0.84
CA ARG A 108 -0.49 -15.83 0.37
C ARG A 108 0.45 -16.05 1.54
N LYS A 109 1.31 -17.05 1.43
CA LYS A 109 2.45 -17.28 2.32
C LYS A 109 3.67 -16.61 1.69
N LEU A 110 4.28 -15.67 2.41
CA LEU A 110 5.57 -15.10 2.02
C LEU A 110 6.67 -16.14 2.26
N LEU A 111 7.61 -16.22 1.33
CA LEU A 111 8.83 -17.01 1.43
C LEU A 111 9.97 -16.09 1.89
N GLN A 112 11.10 -16.68 2.31
CA GLN A 112 12.26 -15.90 2.76
C GLN A 112 12.83 -15.00 1.64
N ASP A 113 12.66 -15.38 0.37
CA ASP A 113 13.19 -14.64 -0.79
C ASP A 113 12.25 -13.54 -1.30
N TYR A 114 11.39 -12.97 -0.46
CA TYR A 114 10.32 -12.01 -0.83
C TYR A 114 9.30 -12.51 -1.88
N ASN A 115 9.43 -13.77 -2.31
CA ASN A 115 8.45 -14.46 -3.12
C ASN A 115 7.21 -14.81 -2.28
N SER A 116 6.08 -15.07 -2.95
CA SER A 116 4.86 -15.47 -2.27
C SER A 116 4.13 -16.57 -3.01
N VAL A 117 3.61 -17.55 -2.27
CA VAL A 117 2.82 -18.65 -2.81
C VAL A 117 1.41 -18.62 -2.23
N PRO A 118 0.38 -19.07 -2.96
CA PRO A 118 -0.94 -19.21 -2.37
C PRO A 118 -0.92 -20.28 -1.26
N TYR A 119 -1.77 -20.11 -0.24
CA TYR A 119 -1.97 -21.20 0.72
C TYR A 119 -2.49 -22.45 0.00
N GLY A 120 -1.94 -23.62 0.35
CA GLY A 120 -2.22 -24.88 -0.32
C GLY A 120 -1.36 -25.16 -1.56
N TYR A 121 -0.43 -24.26 -1.93
CA TYR A 121 0.59 -24.56 -2.94
C TYR A 121 1.42 -25.76 -2.52
N LYS A 122 1.40 -26.84 -3.31
CA LYS A 122 2.26 -28.01 -3.14
C LYS A 122 3.50 -27.81 -4.00
N SER A 123 4.68 -27.75 -3.39
CA SER A 123 5.91 -27.80 -4.16
C SER A 123 6.00 -29.17 -4.83
N ARG A 124 6.41 -29.19 -6.10
CA ARG A 124 6.75 -30.45 -6.77
C ARG A 124 7.89 -31.08 -5.98
N LYS A 125 7.73 -32.33 -5.53
CA LYS A 125 8.87 -33.07 -4.97
C LYS A 125 9.91 -33.15 -6.09
N LEU A 126 11.11 -32.68 -5.83
CA LEU A 126 12.26 -33.04 -6.66
C LEU A 126 12.44 -34.56 -6.46
N GLU A 127 12.29 -35.31 -7.54
CA GLU A 127 12.68 -36.72 -7.62
C GLU A 127 14.20 -36.84 -7.62
#